data_AF-X1IB03-F1
#
_entry.id   AF-X1IB03-F1
#
_cell.length_a   1.000
_cell.length_b   1.000
_cell.length_c   1.000
_cell.angle_alpha   90.00
_cell.angle_beta   90.00
_cell.angle_gamma   90.00
#
_symmetry.space_group_name_H-M   'P 1'
#
loop_
_entity.id
_entity.type
_entity.pdbx_description
1 polymer ?
#
loop_
_entity_poly.entity_id
_entity_poly.type
_entity_poly.pdbx_seq_one_letter_code
_entity_poly.pdbx_strand_id
1 'polypeptide(L)'
;AVYLPEGAEEDKLRGEIRSNYHIEIGGGLGKFSGRAWRIGLMGHSSTEDKVYRLLNAIGEVFEKYGLVGDRAAGVQGAKAIYKDAEG
;
A
#
# COMPACT_ATOMS: atom_id res chain seq x y z
N ALA A 1 2.93 -6.08 -9.46
CA ALA A 1 2.50 -4.67 -9.40
C ALA A 1 1.05 -4.66 -8.94
N VAL A 2 0.64 -3.66 -8.16
CA VAL A 2 -0.71 -3.50 -7.63
C VAL A 2 -1.40 -2.41 -8.45
N TYR A 3 -2.52 -2.71 -9.09
CA TYR A 3 -3.28 -1.71 -9.83
C TYR A 3 -3.98 -0.76 -8.87
N LEU A 4 -4.06 0.50 -9.26
CA LEU A 4 -4.85 1.48 -8.54
C LEU A 4 -6.32 1.42 -8.98
N PRO A 5 -7.25 1.77 -8.08
CA PRO A 5 -8.66 1.93 -8.44
C PRO A 5 -8.84 3.03 -9.49
N GLU A 6 -9.95 2.98 -10.21
CA GLU A 6 -10.32 4.02 -11.16
C GLU A 6 -10.46 5.38 -10.44
N GLY A 7 -10.06 6.47 -11.11
CA GLY A 7 -10.06 7.82 -10.53
C GLY A 7 -8.91 8.12 -9.57
N ALA A 8 -8.01 7.17 -9.31
CA ALA A 8 -6.83 7.40 -8.48
C ALA A 8 -5.77 8.29 -9.18
N GLU A 9 -5.41 9.40 -8.54
CA GLU A 9 -4.28 10.24 -8.93
C GLU A 9 -2.96 9.64 -8.39
N GLU A 10 -2.37 8.68 -9.12
CA GLU A 10 -1.23 7.85 -8.64
C GLU A 10 -0.11 8.64 -7.95
N ASP A 11 0.43 9.66 -8.63
CA ASP A 11 1.55 10.45 -8.12
C ASP A 11 1.20 11.21 -6.84
N LYS A 12 -0.04 11.70 -6.74
CA LYS A 12 -0.55 12.43 -5.57
C LYS A 12 -0.68 11.49 -4.37
N LEU A 13 -1.29 10.32 -4.56
CA LEU A 13 -1.45 9.32 -3.51
C LEU A 13 -0.09 8.84 -3.00
N ARG A 14 0.84 8.56 -3.91
CA ARG A 14 2.22 8.14 -3.57
C ARG A 14 2.98 9.26 -2.86
N GLY A 15 2.80 10.51 -3.29
CA GLY A 15 3.36 11.70 -2.64
C GLY A 15 2.86 11.90 -1.22
N GLU A 16 1.57 11.68 -0.98
CA GLU A 16 0.93 11.73 0.35
C GLU A 16 1.53 10.68 1.30
N ILE A 17 1.61 9.43 0.82
CA ILE A 17 2.16 8.31 1.61
C ILE A 17 3.62 8.59 2.00
N ARG A 18 4.44 9.07 1.05
CA ARG A 18 5.84 9.43 1.30
C ARG A 18 5.97 10.57 2.30
N SER A 19 5.17 11.63 2.15
CA SER A 19 5.30 12.84 2.97
C SER A 19 4.82 12.63 4.40
N ASN A 20 3.71 11.90 4.60
CA ASN A 20 3.08 11.77 5.91
C ASN A 20 3.52 10.53 6.70
N TYR A 21 3.90 9.46 6.01
CA TYR A 21 4.23 8.18 6.64
C TYR A 21 5.69 7.78 6.45
N HIS A 22 6.45 8.55 5.68
CA HIS A 22 7.85 8.25 5.34
C HIS A 22 8.03 6.88 4.67
N ILE A 23 7.05 6.49 3.85
CA ILE A 23 7.03 5.22 3.12
C ILE A 23 7.19 5.51 1.63
N GLU A 24 8.21 4.91 1.01
CA GLU A 24 8.40 5.00 -0.43
C GLU A 24 7.75 3.82 -1.15
N ILE A 25 6.87 4.13 -2.10
CA ILE A 25 6.27 3.17 -3.03
C ILE A 25 6.83 3.46 -4.41
N GLY A 26 7.15 2.42 -5.20
CA GLY A 26 7.58 2.62 -6.57
C GLY A 26 6.39 2.83 -7.51
N GLY A 27 6.42 3.87 -8.34
CA GLY A 27 5.46 4.02 -9.43
C GLY A 27 5.60 2.92 -10.50
N GLY A 28 4.54 2.69 -11.25
CA GLY A 28 4.53 1.84 -12.44
C GLY A 28 5.41 2.41 -13.55
N LEU A 29 5.89 1.55 -14.45
CA LEU A 29 6.77 1.93 -15.56
C LEU A 29 6.15 1.54 -16.90
N GLY A 30 6.51 2.27 -17.96
CA GLY A 30 5.99 2.03 -19.32
C GLY A 30 4.47 2.02 -19.35
N LYS A 31 3.87 0.94 -19.84
CA LYS A 31 2.40 0.77 -19.94
C LYS A 31 1.66 0.81 -18.59
N PHE A 32 2.38 0.75 -17.46
CA PHE A 32 1.82 0.78 -16.11
C PHE A 32 2.03 2.13 -15.41
N SER A 33 2.72 3.09 -16.03
CA SER A 33 2.94 4.42 -15.47
C SER A 33 1.61 5.12 -15.17
N GLY A 34 1.50 5.70 -13.97
CA GLY A 34 0.27 6.36 -13.48
C GLY A 34 -0.90 5.43 -13.15
N ARG A 35 -0.73 4.10 -13.25
CA ARG A 35 -1.84 3.13 -13.10
C ARG A 35 -1.59 2.03 -12.08
N ALA A 36 -0.35 1.82 -11.68
CA ALA A 36 0.01 0.75 -10.77
C ALA A 36 1.18 1.14 -9.87
N TRP A 37 1.24 0.48 -8.72
CA TRP A 37 2.33 0.56 -7.77
C TRP A 37 3.18 -0.71 -7.77
N ARG A 38 4.44 -0.52 -7.39
CA ARG A 38 5.41 -1.57 -7.09
C ARG A 38 5.76 -1.45 -5.62
N ILE A 39 5.26 -2.41 -4.83
CA ILE A 39 5.56 -2.53 -3.41
C ILE A 39 6.70 -3.54 -3.28
N GLY A 40 7.85 -3.08 -2.80
CA GLY A 40 9.00 -3.94 -2.54
C GLY A 40 9.07 -4.32 -1.07
N LEU A 41 9.17 -5.61 -0.78
CA LEU A 41 9.51 -6.13 0.54
C LEU A 41 10.87 -6.82 0.42
N MET A 42 11.92 -6.11 0.85
CA MET A 42 13.30 -6.58 0.66
C MET A 42 14.18 -6.24 1.87
N GLY A 43 15.00 -7.20 2.29
CA GLY A 43 15.95 -7.03 3.39
C GLY A 43 15.31 -6.46 4.65
N HIS A 44 15.87 -5.38 5.20
CA HIS A 44 15.38 -4.75 6.43
C HIS A 44 13.93 -4.25 6.34
N SER A 45 13.37 -4.02 5.14
CA SER A 45 11.96 -3.60 4.96
C SER A 45 10.96 -4.75 5.02
N SER A 46 11.43 -6.01 4.99
CA SER A 46 10.58 -7.20 4.95
C SER A 46 10.22 -7.70 6.36
N THR A 47 9.55 -6.84 7.14
CA THR A 47 9.03 -7.20 8.47
C THR A 47 7.51 -7.02 8.51
N GLU A 48 6.84 -7.83 9.32
CA GLU A 48 5.39 -7.78 9.53
C GLU A 48 4.91 -6.37 9.95
N ASP A 49 5.60 -5.72 10.89
CA ASP A 49 5.28 -4.35 11.30
C ASP A 49 5.27 -3.36 10.12
N LYS A 50 6.24 -3.48 9.21
CA LYS A 50 6.34 -2.60 8.03
C LYS A 50 5.23 -2.88 7.03
N VAL A 51 4.81 -4.14 6.90
CA VAL A 51 3.64 -4.51 6.10
C VAL A 51 2.36 -3.88 6.68
N TYR A 52 2.15 -3.97 8.00
CA TYR A 52 0.98 -3.35 8.62
C TYR A 52 0.97 -1.83 8.52
N ARG A 53 2.13 -1.19 8.70
CA ARG A 53 2.25 0.27 8.55
C ARG A 53 1.92 0.71 7.12
N LEU A 54 2.42 0.00 6.13
CA LEU A 54 2.11 0.26 4.72
C LEU A 54 0.61 0.10 4.44
N LEU A 55 -0.01 -1.01 4.83
CA LEU A 55 -1.43 -1.27 4.58
C LEU A 55 -2.32 -0.23 5.26
N ASN A 56 -1.99 0.17 6.48
CA ASN A 56 -2.70 1.26 7.18
C ASN A 56 -2.56 2.60 6.46
N ALA A 57 -1.34 2.98 6.05
CA ALA A 57 -1.11 4.25 5.34
C ALA A 57 -1.87 4.31 4.01
N ILE A 58 -1.90 3.20 3.25
CA ILE A 58 -2.68 3.11 2.00
C ILE A 58 -4.17 3.28 2.30
N GLY A 59 -4.70 2.59 3.32
CA GLY A 59 -6.11 2.70 3.71
C GLY A 59 -6.50 4.13 4.10
N GLU A 60 -5.71 4.79 4.95
CA GLU A 60 -5.97 6.18 5.35
C GLU A 60 -5.96 7.15 4.17
N VAL A 61 -5.00 6.99 3.26
CA VAL A 61 -4.90 7.84 2.07
C VAL A 61 -6.08 7.56 1.13
N PHE A 62 -6.50 6.31 0.95
CA PHE A 62 -7.64 5.98 0.10
C PHE A 62 -8.95 6.55 0.68
N GLU A 63 -9.18 6.39 1.98
CA GLU A 63 -10.32 6.99 2.68
C GLU A 63 -10.34 8.52 2.52
N LYS A 64 -9.19 9.17 2.72
CA LYS A 64 -9.05 10.64 2.58
C LYS A 64 -9.43 11.14 1.19
N TYR A 65 -9.12 10.37 0.14
CA TYR A 65 -9.41 10.75 -1.24
C TYR A 65 -10.70 10.13 -1.79
N GLY A 66 -11.52 9.51 -0.93
CA GLY A 66 -12.79 8.89 -1.34
C GLY A 66 -12.61 7.71 -2.30
N LEU A 67 -11.43 7.09 -2.31
CA LEU A 67 -11.15 5.90 -3.09
C LEU A 67 -11.66 4.68 -2.33
N VAL A 68 -12.41 3.82 -3.02
CA VAL A 68 -13.01 2.63 -2.40
C VAL A 68 -11.92 1.65 -1.96
N GLY A 69 -11.83 1.41 -0.66
CA GLY A 69 -11.02 0.36 -0.06
C GLY A 69 -11.45 0.14 1.39
N ASP A 70 -11.51 -1.12 1.83
CA ASP A 70 -11.69 -1.45 3.24
C ASP A 70 -10.31 -1.54 3.89
N ARG A 71 -9.95 -0.49 4.62
CA ARG A 71 -8.69 -0.41 5.37
C ARG A 71 -8.54 -1.58 6.34
N ALA A 72 -9.62 -1.94 7.04
CA ALA A 72 -9.59 -3.00 8.04
C ALA A 72 -9.35 -4.36 7.37
N ALA A 73 -10.01 -4.61 6.24
CA ALA A 73 -9.83 -5.85 5.47
C ALA A 73 -8.37 -6.07 5.04
N GLY A 74 -7.68 -5.01 4.60
CA GLY A 74 -6.27 -5.11 4.20
C GLY A 74 -5.36 -5.58 5.36
N VAL A 75 -5.48 -4.95 6.52
CA VAL A 75 -4.68 -5.30 7.71
C VAL A 75 -5.10 -6.65 8.29
N GLN A 76 -6.39 -6.95 8.35
CA GLN A 76 -6.91 -8.23 8.83
C GLN A 76 -6.46 -9.39 7.95
N GLY A 77 -6.46 -9.21 6.63
CA GLY A 77 -5.94 -10.19 5.68
C GLY A 77 -4.48 -10.53 5.94
N ALA A 78 -3.63 -9.51 6.17
CA ALA A 78 -2.23 -9.75 6.54
C ALA A 78 -2.09 -10.48 7.89
N LYS A 79 -2.86 -10.07 8.91
CA LYS A 79 -2.86 -10.70 10.24
C LYS A 79 -3.21 -12.19 10.19
N ALA A 80 -4.21 -12.55 9.40
CA ALA A 80 -4.62 -13.95 9.25
C ALA A 80 -3.45 -14.81 8.72
N ILE A 81 -2.75 -14.32 7.69
CA ILE A 81 -1.62 -15.04 7.08
C ILE A 81 -0.45 -15.19 8.06
N TYR A 82 -0.10 -14.15 8.81
CA TYR A 82 1.01 -14.26 9.78
C TYR A 82 0.68 -15.21 10.92
N LYS A 83 -0.57 -15.17 11.43
CA LYS A 83 -1.02 -16.11 12.46
C LYS A 83 -0.96 -17.57 11.99
N ASP A 84 -1.33 -17.83 10.73
CA ASP A 84 -1.29 -19.19 10.16
C ASP A 84 0.14 -19.68 9.89
N ALA A 85 1.12 -18.78 9.72
CA ALA A 85 2.52 -19.13 9.50
C ALA A 85 3.30 -19.44 10.80
N GLU A 86 2.75 -19.06 11.96
CA GLU A 86 3.31 -19.36 13.29
C GLU A 86 2.80 -20.68 13.89
N GLY A 87 1.82 -21.34 13.25
CA GLY A 87 1.24 -22.62 13.65
C GLY A 87 1.82 -23.81 12.89
#